data_AF-A0A090KP60-F1
#
_entry.id   AF-A0A090KP60-F1
#
_cell.length_a   1.000
_cell.length_b   1.000
_cell.length_c   1.000
_cell.angle_alpha   90.00
_cell.angle_beta   90.00
_cell.angle_gamma   90.00
#
_symmetry.space_group_name_H-M   'P 1'
#
loop_
_entity.id
_entity.type
_entity.pdbx_description
1 polymer ?
#
loop_
_entity_poly.entity_id
_entity_poly.type
_entity_poly.pdbx_seq_one_letter_code
_entity_poly.pdbx_strand_id
1 'polypeptide(L)'
;MELLDEIEKKVQRGKFLLMVEILEGYRSNVHQAVNRIDGSLQMYRSADSSYAKHWEGETRNKYEEITAEIQHIGNKIDQQGDRLINAINKEIRSLLAKCEALR
;
A
#
# COMPACT_ATOMS: atom_id res chain seq x y z
N MET A 1 20.04 33.70 23.20
CA MET A 1 18.93 33.51 22.24
C MET A 1 19.29 32.46 21.19
N GLU A 2 20.47 32.51 20.57
CA GLU A 2 20.89 31.55 19.53
C GLU A 2 20.90 30.07 19.96
N LEU A 3 21.35 29.76 21.18
CA LEU A 3 21.34 28.37 21.68
C LEU A 3 19.92 27.78 21.79
N LEU A 4 18.94 28.60 22.18
CA LEU A 4 17.55 28.16 22.30
C LEU A 4 16.94 27.91 20.92
N ASP A 5 17.20 28.78 19.95
CA ASP A 5 16.77 28.63 18.56
C ASP A 5 17.38 27.38 17.90
N GLU A 6 18.67 27.10 18.15
CA GLU A 6 19.34 25.90 17.65
C GLU A 6 18.77 24.61 18.26
N ILE A 7 18.45 24.61 19.55
CA ILE A 7 17.79 23.49 20.23
C ILE A 7 16.39 23.28 19.65
N GLU A 8 15.62 24.35 19.45
CA GLU A 8 14.27 24.28 18.90
C GLU A 8 14.27 23.68 17.49
N LYS A 9 15.17 24.13 16.61
CA LYS A 9 15.36 23.57 15.26
C LYS A 9 15.72 22.09 15.30
N LYS A 10 16.63 21.67 16.20
CA LYS A 10 17.01 20.25 16.38
C LYS A 10 15.83 19.39 16.83
N VAL A 11 15.05 19.86 17.81
CA VAL A 11 13.86 19.15 18.30
C VAL A 11 12.83 19.01 17.17
N GLN A 12 12.57 20.10 16.44
CA GLN A 12 11.59 20.08 15.36
C GLN A 12 12.02 19.18 14.19
N ARG A 13 13.30 19.19 13.83
CA ARG A 13 13.88 18.27 12.85
C ARG A 13 13.75 16.82 13.30
N GLY A 14 14.01 16.53 14.57
CA GLY A 14 13.83 15.20 15.15
C GLY A 14 12.40 14.68 15.03
N LYS A 15 11.40 15.53 15.29
CA LYS A 15 9.98 15.18 15.11
C LYS A 15 9.65 14.80 13.67
N PHE A 16 10.12 15.57 12.70
CA PHE A 16 9.86 15.27 11.29
C PHE A 16 10.55 13.98 10.83
N LEU A 17 11.77 13.69 11.29
CA LEU A 17 12.44 12.43 11.01
C LEU A 17 11.71 11.22 11.60
N LEU A 18 11.20 11.33 12.83
CA LEU A 18 10.37 10.28 13.43
C LEU A 18 9.09 10.03 12.60
N MET A 19 8.44 11.10 12.13
CA MET A 19 7.26 10.97 11.27
C MET A 19 7.59 10.27 9.94
N VAL A 20 8.77 10.55 9.36
CA VAL A 20 9.24 9.84 8.15
C VAL A 20 9.39 8.35 8.42
N GLU A 21 10.03 7.95 9.52
CA GLU A 21 10.22 6.53 9.88
C GLU A 21 8.89 5.79 10.03
N ILE A 22 7.91 6.40 10.71
CA ILE A 22 6.55 5.85 10.86
C ILE A 22 5.89 5.65 9.49
N LEU A 23 6.00 6.67 8.61
CA LEU A 23 5.42 6.61 7.26
C LEU A 23 6.09 5.54 6.39
N GLU A 24 7.40 5.33 6.52
CA GLU A 24 8.09 4.24 5.83
C GLU A 24 7.59 2.86 6.29
N GLY A 25 7.33 2.71 7.59
CA GLY A 25 6.68 1.52 8.14
C GLY A 25 5.30 1.27 7.52
N TYR A 26 4.46 2.30 7.43
CA TYR A 26 3.16 2.19 6.77
C TYR A 26 3.28 1.87 5.29
N ARG A 27 4.22 2.49 4.56
CA ARG A 27 4.48 2.16 3.14
C ARG A 27 4.82 0.69 2.97
N SER A 28 5.69 0.14 3.83
CA SER A 28 6.05 -1.27 3.83
C SER A 28 4.84 -2.18 4.06
N ASN A 29 3.97 -1.82 5.04
CA ASN A 29 2.76 -2.59 5.33
C ASN A 29 1.79 -2.62 4.13
N VAL A 30 1.65 -1.51 3.41
CA VAL A 30 0.81 -1.44 2.22
C VAL A 30 1.36 -2.34 1.12
N HIS A 31 2.68 -2.29 0.84
CA HIS A 31 3.31 -3.20 -0.11
C HIS A 31 3.09 -4.67 0.25
N GLN A 32 3.27 -5.04 1.51
CA GLN A 32 3.05 -6.41 1.97
C GLN A 32 1.59 -6.86 1.78
N ALA A 33 0.63 -5.98 2.04
CA ALA A 33 -0.79 -6.27 1.87
C ALA A 33 -1.16 -6.49 0.41
N VAL A 34 -0.71 -5.61 -0.50
CA VAL A 34 -0.92 -5.74 -1.96
C VAL A 34 -0.29 -7.04 -2.48
N ASN A 35 0.98 -7.27 -2.17
CA ASN A 35 1.70 -8.48 -2.62
C ASN A 35 1.01 -9.78 -2.14
N ARG A 36 0.44 -9.78 -0.92
CA ARG A 36 -0.30 -10.94 -0.40
C ARG A 36 -1.59 -11.20 -1.17
N ILE A 37 -2.30 -10.14 -1.56
CA ILE A 37 -3.51 -10.24 -2.37
C ILE A 37 -3.16 -10.74 -3.77
N ASP A 38 -2.11 -10.20 -4.39
CA ASP A 38 -1.61 -10.66 -5.69
C ASP A 38 -1.27 -12.16 -5.68
N GLY A 39 -0.54 -12.61 -4.67
CA GLY A 39 -0.22 -14.02 -4.48
C GLY A 39 -1.49 -14.88 -4.35
N SER A 40 -2.49 -14.38 -3.60
CA SER A 40 -3.77 -15.08 -3.40
C SER A 40 -4.59 -15.14 -4.70
N LEU A 41 -4.59 -14.08 -5.51
CA LEU A 41 -5.24 -14.06 -6.83
C LEU A 41 -4.56 -15.01 -7.81
N GLN A 42 -3.22 -15.10 -7.77
CA GLN A 42 -2.48 -16.06 -8.58
C GLN A 42 -2.84 -17.51 -8.18
N MET A 43 -2.89 -17.82 -6.88
CA MET A 43 -3.33 -19.13 -6.39
C MET A 43 -4.75 -19.46 -6.85
N TYR A 44 -5.66 -18.49 -6.77
CA TYR A 44 -7.03 -18.65 -7.25
C TYR A 44 -7.09 -18.97 -8.75
N ARG A 45 -6.37 -18.22 -9.60
CA ARG A 45 -6.31 -18.48 -11.05
C ARG A 45 -5.76 -19.88 -11.37
N SER A 46 -4.75 -20.32 -10.62
CA SER A 46 -4.22 -21.69 -10.77
C SER A 46 -5.28 -22.74 -10.44
N ALA A 47 -6.05 -22.54 -9.36
CA ALA A 47 -7.13 -23.44 -8.97
C ALA A 47 -8.28 -23.45 -9.99
N ASP A 48 -8.72 -22.27 -10.47
CA ASP A 48 -9.74 -22.14 -11.52
C ASP A 48 -9.37 -22.95 -12.76
N SER A 49 -8.14 -22.76 -13.27
CA SER A 49 -7.65 -23.48 -14.46
C SER A 49 -7.60 -25.01 -14.31
N SER A 50 -7.47 -25.49 -13.07
CA SER A 50 -7.34 -26.91 -12.76
C SER A 50 -8.69 -27.61 -12.50
N TYR A 51 -9.64 -26.92 -11.88
CA TYR A 51 -10.85 -27.55 -11.34
C TYR A 51 -12.16 -27.15 -12.01
N ALA A 52 -12.24 -25.92 -12.56
CA ALA A 52 -13.50 -25.39 -13.07
C ALA A 52 -13.77 -25.71 -14.54
N LYS A 53 -12.82 -26.35 -15.24
CA LYS A 53 -12.87 -26.61 -16.69
C LYS A 53 -14.07 -27.48 -17.11
N HIS A 54 -14.58 -28.32 -16.22
CA HIS A 54 -15.69 -29.23 -16.49
C HIS A 54 -17.03 -28.76 -15.91
N TRP A 55 -17.07 -27.55 -15.34
CA TRP A 55 -18.29 -27.01 -14.76
C TRP A 55 -19.14 -26.42 -15.89
N GLU A 56 -20.43 -26.73 -15.88
CA GLU A 56 -21.39 -26.28 -16.90
C GLU A 56 -22.68 -25.79 -16.26
N GLY A 57 -23.52 -25.11 -17.05
CA GLY A 57 -24.83 -24.62 -16.64
C GLY A 57 -24.78 -23.55 -15.53
N GLU A 58 -25.82 -23.51 -14.70
CA GLU A 58 -25.99 -22.46 -13.68
C GLU A 58 -24.83 -22.41 -12.67
N THR A 59 -24.25 -23.56 -12.32
CA THR A 59 -23.08 -23.63 -11.43
C THR A 59 -21.88 -22.90 -12.02
N ARG A 60 -21.63 -23.07 -13.33
CA ARG A 60 -20.55 -22.35 -14.02
C ARG A 60 -20.81 -20.85 -14.03
N ASN A 61 -22.03 -20.44 -14.34
CA ASN A 61 -22.40 -19.02 -14.38
C ASN A 61 -22.17 -18.33 -13.02
N LYS A 62 -22.66 -18.93 -11.93
CA LYS A 62 -22.45 -18.41 -10.57
C LYS A 62 -20.97 -18.37 -10.17
N TYR A 63 -20.22 -19.38 -10.59
CA TYR A 63 -18.77 -19.39 -10.36
C TYR A 63 -18.06 -18.26 -11.11
N GLU A 64 -18.41 -18.01 -12.37
CA GLU A 64 -17.84 -16.91 -13.17
C GLU A 64 -18.17 -15.53 -12.59
N GLU A 65 -19.37 -15.35 -12.02
CA GLU A 65 -19.73 -14.13 -11.28
C GLU A 65 -18.78 -13.91 -10.09
N ILE A 66 -18.54 -14.95 -9.28
CA ILE A 66 -17.60 -14.89 -8.16
C ILE A 66 -16.17 -14.60 -8.66
N THR A 67 -15.74 -15.24 -9.76
CA THR A 67 -14.45 -14.99 -10.40
C THR A 67 -14.29 -13.51 -10.77
N ALA A 68 -15.31 -12.93 -11.39
CA ALA A 68 -15.31 -11.53 -11.80
C ALA A 68 -15.26 -10.59 -10.60
N GLU A 69 -16.02 -10.88 -9.53
CA GLU A 69 -15.98 -10.11 -8.29
C GLU A 69 -14.60 -10.16 -7.62
N ILE A 70 -13.98 -11.33 -7.53
CA ILE A 70 -12.63 -11.50 -6.97
C ILE A 70 -11.61 -10.67 -7.77
N GLN A 71 -11.65 -10.74 -9.10
CA GLN A 71 -10.77 -9.96 -9.97
C GLN A 71 -10.98 -8.45 -9.81
N HIS A 72 -12.23 -8.01 -9.73
CA HIS A 72 -12.58 -6.61 -9.52
C HIS A 72 -12.09 -6.08 -8.17
N ILE A 73 -12.26 -6.86 -7.11
CA ILE A 73 -11.75 -6.52 -5.77
C ILE A 73 -10.22 -6.46 -5.78
N GLY A 74 -9.56 -7.42 -6.42
CA GLY A 74 -8.11 -7.42 -6.61
C GLY A 74 -7.60 -6.14 -7.25
N ASN A 75 -8.12 -5.80 -8.43
CA ASN A 75 -7.75 -4.59 -9.15
C ASN A 75 -7.99 -3.31 -8.32
N LYS A 76 -9.07 -3.27 -7.53
CA LYS A 76 -9.33 -2.15 -6.62
C LYS A 76 -8.30 -2.06 -5.51
N ILE A 77 -7.89 -3.18 -4.92
CA ILE A 77 -6.85 -3.22 -3.89
C ILE A 77 -5.54 -2.67 -4.45
N ASP A 78 -5.13 -3.08 -5.65
CA ASP A 78 -3.91 -2.59 -6.29
C ASP A 78 -3.96 -1.07 -6.49
N GLN A 79 -5.06 -0.57 -7.07
CA GLN A 79 -5.25 0.86 -7.29
C GLN A 79 -5.24 1.67 -5.99
N GLN A 80 -5.85 1.15 -4.91
CA GLN A 80 -5.83 1.84 -3.62
C GLN A 80 -4.45 1.75 -2.95
N GLY A 81 -3.76 0.62 -3.10
CA GLY A 81 -2.38 0.43 -2.65
C GLY A 81 -1.45 1.45 -3.28
N ASP A 82 -1.49 1.59 -4.60
CA ASP A 82 -0.69 2.57 -5.36
C ASP A 82 -1.00 4.01 -4.94
N ARG A 83 -2.28 4.35 -4.78
CA ARG A 83 -2.69 5.69 -4.31
C ARG A 83 -2.14 5.98 -2.93
N LEU A 84 -2.22 5.03 -2.00
CA LEU A 84 -1.76 5.20 -0.64
C LEU A 84 -0.22 5.29 -0.58
N ILE A 85 0.50 4.44 -1.32
CA ILE A 85 1.96 4.53 -1.44
C ILE A 85 2.38 5.88 -1.99
N ASN A 86 1.72 6.38 -3.03
CA ASN A 86 2.01 7.68 -3.62
C ASN A 86 1.75 8.84 -2.64
N ALA A 87 0.66 8.77 -1.87
CA ALA A 87 0.36 9.75 -0.83
C ALA A 87 1.44 9.74 0.28
N ILE A 88 1.84 8.56 0.74
CA ILE A 88 2.91 8.40 1.73
C ILE A 88 4.24 8.95 1.21
N ASN A 89 4.62 8.62 -0.03
CA ASN A 89 5.83 9.13 -0.67
C ASN A 89 5.82 10.66 -0.83
N LYS A 90 4.66 11.25 -1.09
CA LYS A 90 4.51 12.71 -1.13
C LYS A 90 4.74 13.33 0.25
N GLU A 91 4.17 12.75 1.30
CA GLU A 91 4.33 13.27 2.67
C GLU A 91 5.76 13.10 3.20
N ILE A 92 6.41 11.95 2.95
CA ILE A 92 7.83 11.74 3.27
C ILE A 92 8.69 12.83 2.63
N ARG A 93 8.50 13.12 1.34
CA ARG A 93 9.25 14.19 0.64
C ARG A 93 9.00 15.56 1.26
N SER A 94 7.76 15.86 1.63
CA SER A 94 7.38 17.10 2.33
C SER A 94 8.10 17.23 3.67
N LEU A 95 8.11 16.18 4.49
CA LEU A 95 8.78 16.17 5.80
C LEU A 95 10.30 16.29 5.67
N LEU A 96 10.92 15.59 4.72
CA LEU A 96 12.35 15.70 4.45
C LEU A 96 12.74 17.12 4.00
N ALA A 97 11.92 17.77 3.19
CA ALA A 97 12.14 19.18 2.83
C ALA A 97 12.07 20.10 4.04
N LYS A 98 11.14 19.86 4.97
CA LYS A 98 11.07 20.60 6.25
C LYS A 98 12.30 20.34 7.13
N CYS A 99 12.85 19.13 7.12
CA CYS A 99 14.11 18.82 7.82
C CYS A 99 15.30 19.59 7.26
N GLU A 100 15.41 19.71 5.94
CA GLU A 100 16.49 20.46 5.29
C GLU A 100 16.38 21.98 5.54
N ALA A 101 15.15 22.51 5.62
CA ALA A 101 14.92 23.92 5.97
C ALA A 101 15.29 24.28 7.42
N LEU A 102 15.43 23.28 8.30
CA LEU A 102 15.83 23.43 9.71
C LEU A 102 17.32 23.14 9.95
N ARG A 103 18.08 22.93 8.87
CA ARG A 103 19.51 22.67 8.89
C ARG A 103 20.31 23.95 9.00
#